data_AF-A0AAV2KZW2-F1
#
_entry.id   AF-A0AAV2KZW2-F1
#
_cell.length_a   1.000
_cell.length_b   1.000
_cell.length_c   1.000
_cell.angle_alpha   90.00
_cell.angle_beta   90.00
_cell.angle_gamma   90.00
#
_symmetry.space_group_name_H-M   'P 1'
#
loop_
_entity.id
_entity.type
_entity.pdbx_description
1 polymer ?
#
loop_
_entity_poly.entity_id
_entity_poly.type
_entity_poly.pdbx_seq_one_letter_code
_entity_poly.pdbx_strand_id
1 'polypeptide(L)'
;MAKIFYKFIVQILCNNQGSLDFRTLKEHISQHFTVDEELLRSVLFDDEKIHIQEGTGKISSGEISLDSLIIAKTSLRLCRDKTCKRCDNLHLCRHYVCGNCTFGDKCNHSHSVTSPHNARILAKRELEDLTENQLFQLLLQNDYFMLPPICFNYNGQGGCESKSTCPRLHICLHFLKGDCRFGRFGTCKRAHVVDAHGVKIFKEYKNITNLYTTYRNILFLQNYQRRPAAEASGEKPTPSSKTTASLPKQTAQAGGGDVRCHALKPPGKRADAKK
;
A
#
# COMPACT_ATOMS: atom_id res chain seq x y z
N MET A 1 25.55 -14.82 0.38
CA MET A 1 24.74 -15.12 1.59
C MET A 1 23.60 -14.12 1.78
N ALA A 2 23.87 -12.80 1.81
CA ALA A 2 22.84 -11.76 1.99
C ALA A 2 21.61 -11.85 1.07
N LYS A 3 21.79 -12.12 -0.24
CA LYS A 3 20.66 -12.27 -1.18
C LYS A 3 19.72 -13.44 -0.83
N ILE A 4 20.30 -14.59 -0.50
CA ILE A 4 19.54 -15.79 -0.09
C ILE A 4 18.77 -15.49 1.19
N PHE A 5 19.43 -14.81 2.13
CA PHE A 5 18.83 -14.43 3.39
C PHE A 5 17.70 -13.39 3.24
N TYR A 6 17.88 -12.39 2.38
CA TYR A 6 16.82 -11.45 2.01
C TYR A 6 15.61 -12.17 1.40
N LYS A 7 15.85 -13.06 0.42
CA LYS A 7 14.78 -13.86 -0.22
C LYS A 7 13.96 -14.64 0.80
N PHE A 8 14.62 -15.23 1.78
CA PHE A 8 13.95 -15.92 2.89
C PHE A 8 13.11 -14.97 3.75
N ILE A 9 13.67 -13.83 4.17
CA ILE A 9 12.94 -12.81 4.96
C ILE A 9 11.70 -12.32 4.21
N VAL A 10 11.84 -11.92 2.94
CA VAL A 10 10.70 -11.37 2.18
C VAL A 10 9.61 -12.42 1.95
N GLN A 11 9.95 -13.70 1.79
CA GLN A 11 8.98 -14.80 1.72
C GLN A 11 8.20 -14.95 3.03
N ILE A 12 8.88 -14.93 4.19
CA ILE A 12 8.23 -14.95 5.51
C ILE A 12 7.28 -13.76 5.66
N LEU A 13 7.75 -12.55 5.36
CA LEU A 13 6.93 -11.36 5.49
C LEU A 13 5.70 -11.45 4.58
N CYS A 14 5.86 -11.85 3.31
CA CYS A 14 4.73 -12.00 2.39
C CYS A 14 3.73 -13.08 2.83
N ASN A 15 4.20 -14.19 3.41
CA ASN A 15 3.32 -15.21 3.99
C ASN A 15 2.56 -14.70 5.23
N ASN A 16 3.10 -13.70 5.92
CA ASN A 16 2.50 -13.01 7.05
C ASN A 16 1.89 -11.66 6.64
N GLN A 17 1.17 -11.62 5.52
CA GLN A 17 0.45 -10.42 5.04
C GLN A 17 1.36 -9.19 4.85
N GLY A 18 2.61 -9.44 4.47
CA GLY A 18 3.61 -8.44 4.10
C GLY A 18 4.33 -7.76 5.28
N SER A 19 4.07 -8.18 6.52
CA SER A 19 4.72 -7.61 7.71
C SER A 19 4.67 -8.55 8.91
N LEU A 20 5.68 -8.49 9.79
CA LEU A 20 5.74 -9.29 11.01
C LEU A 20 6.48 -8.52 12.11
N ASP A 21 6.13 -8.70 13.38
CA ASP A 21 6.94 -8.13 14.45
C ASP A 21 8.32 -8.78 14.50
N PHE A 22 9.30 -8.02 15.00
CA PHE A 22 10.69 -8.43 14.94
C PHE A 22 10.97 -9.68 15.79
N ARG A 23 10.28 -9.86 16.92
CA ARG A 23 10.41 -11.06 17.75
C ARG A 23 10.04 -12.31 16.95
N THR A 24 8.84 -12.34 16.38
CA THR A 24 8.37 -13.51 15.62
C THR A 24 9.21 -13.70 14.36
N LEU A 25 9.71 -12.64 13.72
CA LEU A 25 10.65 -12.78 12.61
C LEU A 25 11.97 -13.44 13.06
N LYS A 26 12.56 -13.04 14.19
CA LYS A 26 13.78 -13.67 14.74
C LYS A 26 13.57 -15.16 15.05
N GLU A 27 12.41 -15.52 15.58
CA GLU A 27 12.04 -16.91 15.86
C GLU A 27 11.98 -17.76 14.58
N HIS A 28 11.43 -17.22 13.47
CA HIS A 28 11.45 -17.92 12.19
C HIS A 28 12.86 -18.02 11.60
N ILE A 29 13.68 -16.98 11.75
CA ILE A 29 15.07 -16.98 11.27
C ILE A 29 15.90 -18.04 11.98
N SER A 30 15.80 -18.14 13.30
CA SER A 30 16.62 -19.07 14.10
C SER A 30 16.31 -20.55 13.82
N GLN A 31 15.12 -20.86 13.31
CA GLN A 31 14.75 -22.22 12.91
C GLN A 31 15.44 -22.70 11.62
N HIS A 32 15.86 -21.77 10.77
CA HIS A 32 16.38 -22.07 9.43
C HIS A 32 17.83 -21.64 9.22
N PHE A 33 18.31 -20.66 9.99
CA PHE A 33 19.63 -20.09 9.83
C PHE A 33 20.32 -19.87 11.17
N THR A 34 21.63 -20.12 11.19
CA THR A 34 22.53 -19.52 12.17
C THR A 34 23.14 -18.29 11.52
N VAL A 35 22.58 -17.11 11.82
CA VAL A 35 22.98 -15.84 11.20
C VAL A 35 23.74 -15.02 12.22
N ASP A 36 24.89 -14.47 11.83
CA ASP A 36 25.50 -13.41 12.61
C ASP A 36 24.62 -12.14 12.58
N GLU A 37 24.74 -11.32 13.63
CA GLU A 37 23.94 -10.10 13.75
C GLU A 37 24.32 -9.05 12.69
N GLU A 38 25.52 -9.10 12.10
CA GLU A 38 25.94 -8.16 11.05
C GLU A 38 25.17 -8.38 9.74
N LEU A 39 25.04 -9.64 9.32
CA LEU A 39 24.26 -10.04 8.15
C LEU A 39 22.78 -9.73 8.35
N LEU A 40 22.24 -9.99 9.54
CA LEU A 40 20.85 -9.62 9.88
C LEU A 40 20.62 -8.13 9.70
N ARG A 41 21.51 -7.31 10.26
CA ARG A 41 21.44 -5.86 10.13
C ARG A 41 21.60 -5.41 8.68
N SER A 42 22.54 -5.98 7.93
CA SER A 42 22.76 -5.60 6.53
C SER A 42 21.51 -5.76 5.65
N VAL A 43 20.65 -6.74 5.96
CA VAL A 43 19.41 -6.98 5.23
C VAL A 43 18.24 -6.16 5.78
N LEU A 44 18.08 -6.06 7.11
CA LEU A 44 16.96 -5.34 7.71
C LEU A 44 17.06 -3.82 7.56
N PHE A 45 18.28 -3.28 7.49
CA PHE A 45 18.53 -1.86 7.28
C PHE A 45 18.68 -1.47 5.80
N ASP A 46 18.44 -2.39 4.86
CA ASP A 46 18.27 -2.06 3.44
C ASP A 46 16.90 -1.39 3.25
N ASP A 47 16.90 -0.06 3.19
CA ASP A 47 15.70 0.74 3.14
C ASP A 47 14.94 0.64 1.81
N GLU A 48 15.54 0.12 0.74
CA GLU A 48 14.82 -0.17 -0.50
C GLU A 48 13.96 -1.43 -0.38
N LYS A 49 14.33 -2.33 0.53
CA LYS A 49 13.77 -3.68 0.67
C LYS A 49 12.92 -3.88 1.92
N ILE A 50 13.24 -3.20 3.02
CA ILE A 50 12.59 -3.37 4.31
C ILE A 50 12.26 -2.00 4.90
N HIS A 51 11.09 -1.89 5.51
CA HIS A 51 10.74 -0.77 6.36
C HIS A 51 10.56 -1.26 7.79
N ILE A 52 11.20 -0.59 8.74
CA ILE A 52 11.07 -0.86 10.16
C ILE A 52 10.21 0.23 10.77
N GLN A 53 9.01 -0.13 11.21
CA GLN A 53 8.17 0.74 12.01
C GLN A 53 8.51 0.48 13.48
N GLU A 54 9.13 1.47 14.13
CA GLU A 54 9.55 1.40 15.53
C GLU A 54 8.38 1.04 16.45
N GLY A 55 8.65 0.11 17.36
CA GLY A 55 7.78 -0.26 18.46
C GLY A 55 7.88 0.71 19.64
N THR A 56 7.37 0.28 20.79
CA THR A 56 7.32 1.06 22.04
C THR A 56 8.41 0.67 23.04
N GLY A 57 9.15 -0.42 22.78
CA GLY A 57 10.23 -0.86 23.65
C GLY A 57 11.39 0.15 23.71
N LYS A 58 11.89 0.41 24.92
CA LYS A 58 13.11 1.19 25.13
C LYS A 58 14.30 0.32 24.74
N ILE A 59 15.10 0.78 23.78
CA ILE A 59 16.27 0.07 23.29
C ILE A 59 17.48 0.99 23.24
N SER A 60 18.66 0.39 23.19
CA SER A 60 19.93 1.08 22.97
C SER A 60 20.00 1.63 21.54
N SER A 61 20.82 2.68 21.33
CA SER A 61 21.02 3.27 20.01
C SER A 61 21.44 2.22 18.98
N GLY A 62 20.70 2.11 17.88
CA GLY A 62 20.99 1.20 16.77
C GLY A 62 20.38 -0.20 16.90
N GLU A 63 19.72 -0.57 17.99
CA GLU A 63 19.00 -1.85 18.06
C GLU A 63 17.60 -1.75 17.43
N ILE A 64 16.98 -2.88 17.12
CA ILE A 64 15.57 -2.94 16.70
C ILE A 64 14.78 -3.52 17.88
N SER A 65 13.77 -2.80 18.37
CA SER A 65 12.93 -3.32 19.45
C SER A 65 12.18 -4.57 18.98
N LEU A 66 12.05 -5.56 19.86
CA LEU A 66 11.37 -6.82 19.56
C LEU A 66 9.89 -6.64 19.15
N ASP A 67 9.25 -5.54 19.58
CA ASP A 67 7.89 -5.17 19.19
C ASP A 67 7.81 -4.27 17.94
N SER A 68 8.96 -3.97 17.30
CA SER A 68 8.99 -3.22 16.04
C SER A 68 8.41 -4.06 14.92
N LEU A 69 7.64 -3.43 14.04
CA LEU A 69 7.03 -4.09 12.89
C LEU A 69 7.97 -4.01 11.69
N ILE A 70 8.35 -5.17 11.16
CA ILE A 70 9.17 -5.31 9.96
C ILE A 70 8.23 -5.47 8.77
N ILE A 71 8.35 -4.61 7.77
CA ILE A 71 7.43 -4.52 6.63
C ILE A 71 8.19 -4.71 5.33
N ALA A 72 7.71 -5.61 4.47
CA ALA A 72 8.30 -5.84 3.15
C ALA A 72 8.08 -4.63 2.24
N LYS A 73 9.16 -4.04 1.75
CA LYS A 73 9.17 -2.86 0.89
C LYS A 73 9.73 -3.20 -0.48
N THR A 74 9.21 -2.56 -1.51
CA THR A 74 9.76 -2.67 -2.86
C THR A 74 9.41 -1.46 -3.73
N SER A 75 10.26 -1.20 -4.72
CA SER A 75 10.00 -0.23 -5.78
C SER A 75 9.16 -0.80 -6.93
N LEU A 76 8.82 -2.09 -6.93
CA LEU A 76 7.99 -2.70 -7.99
C LEU A 76 6.61 -2.03 -8.09
N ARG A 77 6.22 -1.67 -9.31
CA ARG A 77 4.90 -1.12 -9.64
C ARG A 77 4.34 -1.82 -10.87
N LEU A 78 3.03 -1.74 -11.07
CA LEU A 78 2.41 -2.14 -12.33
C LEU A 78 2.62 -1.07 -13.41
N CYS A 79 2.91 -1.53 -14.63
CA CYS A 79 2.90 -0.66 -15.79
C CYS A 79 1.45 -0.28 -16.13
N ARG A 80 1.23 1.01 -16.41
CA ARG A 80 -0.11 1.55 -16.72
C ARG A 80 -0.37 1.64 -18.23
N ASP A 81 0.67 1.52 -19.05
CA ASP A 81 0.58 1.58 -20.50
C ASP A 81 0.38 0.17 -21.08
N LYS A 82 -0.74 0.00 -21.79
CA LYS A 82 -1.15 -1.25 -22.45
C LYS A 82 -0.26 -1.64 -23.62
N THR A 83 0.37 -0.65 -24.25
CA THR A 83 1.20 -0.82 -25.45
C THR A 83 2.70 -0.76 -25.13
N CYS A 84 3.05 -0.73 -23.84
CA CYS A 84 4.41 -0.65 -23.38
C CYS A 84 5.23 -1.87 -23.83
N LYS A 85 6.31 -1.63 -24.57
CA LYS A 85 7.19 -2.70 -25.06
C LYS A 85 8.36 -3.00 -24.11
N ARG A 86 8.88 -1.98 -23.41
CA ARG A 86 9.98 -2.09 -22.44
C ARG A 86 9.85 -0.99 -21.38
N CYS A 87 9.90 -1.40 -20.12
CA CYS A 87 10.00 -0.52 -18.95
C CYS A 87 10.59 -1.30 -17.77
N ASP A 88 10.64 -0.68 -16.59
CA ASP A 88 11.07 -1.33 -15.34
C ASP A 88 9.88 -1.64 -14.40
N ASN A 89 8.64 -1.60 -14.92
CA ASN A 89 7.42 -1.98 -14.22
C ASN A 89 6.84 -3.31 -14.71
N LEU A 90 6.10 -4.01 -13.84
CA LEU A 90 5.49 -5.28 -14.18
C LEU A 90 4.33 -5.10 -15.15
N HIS A 91 4.33 -5.91 -16.21
CA HIS A 91 3.22 -6.00 -17.15
C HIS A 91 2.25 -7.06 -16.62
N LEU A 92 1.31 -6.63 -15.78
CA LEU A 92 0.27 -7.49 -15.22
C LEU A 92 -1.09 -6.77 -15.21
N CYS A 93 -2.14 -7.55 -15.34
CA CYS A 93 -3.50 -7.09 -15.13
C CYS A 93 -3.71 -6.73 -13.66
N ARG A 94 -4.06 -5.47 -13.39
CA ARG A 94 -4.39 -5.02 -12.03
C ARG A 94 -5.51 -5.86 -11.41
N HIS A 95 -6.55 -6.18 -12.18
CA HIS A 95 -7.67 -6.99 -11.69
C HIS A 95 -7.26 -8.44 -11.41
N TYR A 96 -6.26 -8.96 -12.10
CA TYR A 96 -5.71 -10.27 -11.80
C TYR A 96 -5.00 -10.27 -10.46
N VAL A 97 -4.12 -9.29 -10.24
CA VAL A 97 -3.41 -9.10 -8.96
C VAL A 97 -4.39 -8.86 -7.80
N CYS A 98 -5.52 -8.16 -8.02
CA CYS A 98 -6.56 -7.98 -7.00
C CYS A 98 -7.49 -9.20 -6.82
N GLY A 99 -7.49 -10.16 -7.74
CA GLY A 99 -8.36 -11.35 -7.70
C GLY A 99 -9.77 -11.16 -8.27
N ASN A 100 -10.02 -10.14 -9.08
CA ASN A 100 -11.30 -9.86 -9.74
C ASN A 100 -11.28 -9.80 -11.28
N CYS A 101 -10.22 -10.24 -11.94
CA CYS A 101 -10.27 -10.32 -13.40
C CYS A 101 -11.24 -11.42 -13.84
N THR A 102 -12.30 -11.06 -14.54
CA THR A 102 -13.30 -11.99 -15.10
C THR A 102 -13.04 -12.35 -16.55
N PHE A 103 -12.06 -11.71 -17.20
CA PHE A 103 -11.77 -11.91 -18.62
C PHE A 103 -10.90 -13.14 -18.90
N GLY A 104 -10.22 -13.69 -17.88
CA GLY A 104 -9.32 -14.85 -18.04
C GLY A 104 -8.32 -14.62 -19.16
N ASP A 105 -8.18 -15.60 -20.06
CA ASP A 105 -7.26 -15.54 -21.21
C ASP A 105 -7.62 -14.47 -22.25
N LYS A 106 -8.86 -13.96 -22.22
CA LYS A 106 -9.31 -12.87 -23.09
C LYS A 106 -8.96 -11.48 -22.52
N CYS A 107 -8.25 -11.42 -21.40
CA CYS A 107 -7.84 -10.15 -20.82
C CYS A 107 -6.83 -9.44 -21.73
N ASN A 108 -7.08 -8.15 -22.00
CA ASN A 108 -6.14 -7.31 -22.74
C ASN A 108 -4.87 -6.95 -21.95
N HIS A 109 -4.76 -7.41 -20.70
CA HIS A 109 -3.59 -7.24 -19.86
C HIS A 109 -3.04 -8.62 -19.48
N SER A 110 -1.71 -8.76 -19.44
CA SER A 110 -1.05 -10.03 -19.14
C SER A 110 -1.43 -10.56 -17.75
N HIS A 111 -1.67 -11.87 -17.65
CA HIS A 111 -1.75 -12.60 -16.38
C HIS A 111 -0.48 -13.42 -16.09
N SER A 112 0.54 -13.32 -16.96
CA SER A 112 1.78 -14.10 -16.81
C SER A 112 2.80 -13.34 -15.96
N VAL A 113 2.91 -13.73 -14.68
CA VAL A 113 3.98 -13.28 -13.77
C VAL A 113 5.36 -13.67 -14.30
N THR A 114 5.46 -14.85 -14.91
CA THR A 114 6.71 -15.43 -15.42
C THR A 114 7.07 -15.01 -16.84
N SER A 115 6.39 -14.02 -17.42
CA SER A 115 6.76 -13.51 -18.74
C SER A 115 8.24 -13.06 -18.76
N PRO A 116 8.97 -13.20 -19.88
CA PRO A 116 10.39 -12.85 -19.93
C PRO A 116 10.71 -11.42 -19.46
N HIS A 117 9.81 -10.47 -19.74
CA HIS A 117 9.92 -9.09 -19.27
C HIS A 117 9.81 -8.98 -17.74
N ASN A 118 8.78 -9.62 -17.16
CA ASN A 118 8.56 -9.61 -15.71
C ASN A 118 9.66 -10.38 -14.97
N ALA A 119 10.09 -11.54 -15.48
CA ALA A 119 11.17 -12.34 -14.90
C ALA A 119 12.48 -11.54 -14.76
N ARG A 120 12.85 -10.76 -15.79
CA ARG A 120 14.02 -9.85 -15.72
C ARG A 120 13.87 -8.80 -14.61
N ILE A 121 12.68 -8.21 -14.47
CA ILE A 121 12.42 -7.17 -13.46
C ILE A 121 12.46 -7.77 -12.05
N LEU A 122 11.84 -8.93 -11.85
CA LEU A 122 11.84 -9.65 -10.57
C LEU A 122 13.27 -10.05 -10.16
N ALA A 123 14.06 -10.59 -11.09
CA ALA A 123 15.46 -10.95 -10.86
C ALA A 123 16.33 -9.74 -10.48
N LYS A 124 16.12 -8.59 -11.13
CA LYS A 124 16.81 -7.32 -10.81
C LYS A 124 16.52 -6.84 -9.37
N ARG A 125 15.47 -7.35 -8.74
CA ARG A 125 15.02 -6.98 -7.38
C ARG A 125 15.13 -8.12 -6.38
N GLU A 126 15.70 -9.27 -6.77
CA GLU A 126 15.84 -10.47 -5.93
C GLU A 126 14.47 -11.03 -5.47
N LEU A 127 13.44 -10.93 -6.32
CA LEU A 127 12.05 -11.34 -6.05
C LEU A 127 11.55 -12.43 -7.00
N GLU A 128 12.44 -13.04 -7.78
CA GLU A 128 12.12 -14.08 -8.77
C GLU A 128 11.62 -15.39 -8.15
N ASP A 129 11.94 -15.64 -6.87
CA ASP A 129 11.53 -16.85 -6.14
C ASP A 129 10.20 -16.67 -5.37
N LEU A 130 9.55 -15.52 -5.51
CA LEU A 130 8.23 -15.31 -4.92
C LEU A 130 7.17 -16.07 -5.70
N THR A 131 6.30 -16.75 -4.97
CA THR A 131 5.04 -17.26 -5.53
C THR A 131 4.15 -16.10 -5.99
N GLU A 132 3.19 -16.39 -6.86
CA GLU A 132 2.24 -15.40 -7.34
C GLU A 132 1.49 -14.70 -6.19
N ASN A 133 1.02 -15.47 -5.20
CA ASN A 133 0.32 -14.93 -4.02
C ASN A 133 1.21 -14.00 -3.19
N GLN A 134 2.49 -14.38 -2.99
CA GLN A 134 3.45 -13.53 -2.27
C GLN A 134 3.74 -12.23 -3.02
N LEU A 135 3.93 -12.31 -4.35
CA LEU A 135 4.12 -11.14 -5.19
C LEU A 135 2.89 -10.21 -5.15
N PHE A 136 1.68 -10.78 -5.19
CA PHE A 136 0.45 -10.00 -5.09
C PHE A 136 0.33 -9.30 -3.75
N GLN A 137 0.59 -9.99 -2.63
CA GLN A 137 0.65 -9.38 -1.30
C GLN A 137 1.62 -8.19 -1.28
N LEU A 138 2.83 -8.38 -1.83
CA LEU A 138 3.85 -7.34 -1.88
C LEU A 138 3.40 -6.13 -2.71
N LEU A 139 2.79 -6.36 -3.88
CA LEU A 139 2.27 -5.29 -4.75
C LEU A 139 1.10 -4.54 -4.11
N LEU A 140 0.16 -5.24 -3.49
CA LEU A 140 -1.05 -4.65 -2.89
C LEU A 140 -0.71 -3.63 -1.79
N GLN A 141 0.42 -3.80 -1.07
CA GLN A 141 0.85 -2.83 -0.05
C GLN A 141 1.88 -1.78 -0.54
N ASN A 142 2.58 -2.03 -1.65
CA ASN A 142 3.64 -1.13 -2.15
C ASN A 142 3.21 -0.23 -3.32
N ASP A 143 2.24 -0.65 -4.16
CA ASP A 143 1.76 0.15 -5.28
C ASP A 143 0.43 0.85 -4.95
N TYR A 144 0.49 2.17 -4.78
CA TYR A 144 -0.66 3.00 -4.38
C TYR A 144 -1.83 2.99 -5.37
N PHE A 145 -1.65 2.50 -6.60
CA PHE A 145 -2.73 2.35 -7.57
C PHE A 145 -3.57 1.09 -7.35
N MET A 146 -3.08 0.16 -6.53
CA MET A 146 -3.72 -1.14 -6.32
C MET A 146 -4.98 -1.06 -5.50
N LEU A 147 -4.99 -0.24 -4.45
CA LEU A 147 -6.11 -0.17 -3.51
C LEU A 147 -6.79 1.20 -3.51
N PRO A 148 -8.09 1.27 -3.21
CA PRO A 148 -8.80 2.53 -3.06
C PRO A 148 -8.18 3.38 -1.93
N PRO A 149 -7.98 4.69 -2.10
CA PRO A 149 -7.41 5.51 -1.05
C PRO A 149 -8.37 5.63 0.15
N ILE A 150 -7.82 5.90 1.33
CA ILE A 150 -8.61 6.23 2.52
C ILE A 150 -9.30 7.58 2.30
N CYS A 151 -10.58 7.68 2.67
CA CYS A 151 -11.36 8.91 2.53
C CYS A 151 -10.92 9.96 3.56
N PHE A 152 -10.37 11.07 3.08
CA PHE A 152 -10.00 12.21 3.92
C PHE A 152 -11.22 12.87 4.55
N ASN A 153 -12.29 13.12 3.78
CA ASN A 153 -13.51 13.75 4.29
C ASN A 153 -14.18 12.93 5.39
N TYR A 154 -14.21 11.60 5.22
CA TYR A 154 -14.66 10.69 6.27
C TYR A 154 -13.86 10.86 7.55
N ASN A 155 -12.53 11.07 7.45
CA ASN A 155 -11.64 11.28 8.58
C ASN A 155 -11.64 12.74 9.14
N GLY A 156 -12.24 13.71 8.44
CA GLY A 156 -12.38 15.12 8.88
C GLY A 156 -13.59 15.38 9.79
N GLN A 157 -13.77 16.60 10.31
CA GLN A 157 -14.79 16.91 11.33
C GLN A 157 -16.25 16.72 10.86
N GLY A 158 -16.55 16.92 9.58
CA GLY A 158 -17.91 16.82 9.02
C GLY A 158 -18.32 15.43 8.50
N GLY A 159 -17.40 14.47 8.44
CA GLY A 159 -17.66 13.17 7.80
C GLY A 159 -17.78 13.26 6.27
N CYS A 160 -18.08 12.14 5.61
CA CYS A 160 -18.20 12.08 4.15
C CYS A 160 -19.65 12.23 3.68
N GLU A 161 -19.94 13.31 2.96
CA GLU A 161 -21.27 13.58 2.39
C GLU A 161 -21.70 12.54 1.35
N SER A 162 -20.76 11.97 0.61
CA SER A 162 -21.03 10.95 -0.41
C SER A 162 -21.45 9.60 0.18
N LYS A 163 -21.33 9.39 1.50
CA LYS A 163 -21.77 8.18 2.23
C LYS A 163 -21.44 6.89 1.45
N SER A 164 -22.47 6.11 1.07
CA SER A 164 -22.36 4.80 0.40
C SER A 164 -21.97 4.86 -1.09
N THR A 165 -21.83 6.07 -1.65
CA THR A 165 -21.37 6.29 -3.03
C THR A 165 -19.92 6.74 -3.10
N CYS A 166 -19.26 6.97 -1.96
CA CYS A 166 -17.87 7.39 -1.94
C CYS A 166 -16.95 6.29 -2.50
N PRO A 167 -16.11 6.54 -3.52
CA PRO A 167 -15.21 5.50 -4.05
C PRO A 167 -14.03 5.20 -3.12
N ARG A 168 -13.92 5.88 -1.98
CA ARG A 168 -12.80 5.81 -1.04
C ARG A 168 -13.18 5.00 0.20
N LEU A 169 -12.19 4.40 0.84
CA LEU A 169 -12.40 3.58 2.03
C LEU A 169 -12.74 4.45 3.25
N HIS A 170 -13.85 4.13 3.90
CA HIS A 170 -14.29 4.72 5.16
C HIS A 170 -13.79 3.90 6.35
N ILE A 171 -12.61 4.25 6.84
CA ILE A 171 -12.01 3.63 8.02
C ILE A 171 -11.25 4.69 8.81
N CYS A 172 -11.20 4.52 10.13
CA CYS A 172 -10.50 5.42 11.03
C CYS A 172 -8.99 5.39 10.74
N LEU A 173 -8.42 6.51 10.29
CA LEU A 173 -6.99 6.62 10.01
C LEU A 173 -6.15 6.38 11.26
N HIS A 174 -6.61 6.87 12.40
CA HIS A 174 -5.92 6.68 13.68
C HIS A 174 -5.95 5.23 14.15
N PHE A 175 -7.02 4.50 13.82
CA PHE A 175 -7.09 3.07 14.13
C PHE A 175 -6.07 2.29 13.32
N LEU A 176 -5.96 2.58 12.02
CA LEU A 176 -4.96 1.95 11.16
C LEU A 176 -3.54 2.25 11.62
N LYS A 177 -3.25 3.48 12.09
CA LYS A 177 -1.96 3.85 12.68
C LYS A 177 -1.72 3.23 14.07
N GLY A 178 -2.78 2.82 14.77
CA GLY A 178 -2.71 2.28 16.13
C GLY A 178 -2.70 3.35 17.21
N ASP A 179 -2.99 4.61 16.89
CA ASP A 179 -3.01 5.75 17.80
C ASP A 179 -4.43 6.27 18.12
N CYS A 180 -5.48 5.51 17.76
CA CYS A 180 -6.86 5.90 18.06
C CYS A 180 -7.17 5.84 19.55
N ARG A 181 -7.18 7.01 20.20
CA ARG A 181 -7.52 7.18 21.62
C ARG A 181 -8.95 6.79 22.00
N PHE A 182 -9.87 6.76 21.03
CA PHE A 182 -11.28 6.43 21.24
C PHE A 182 -11.61 4.96 20.98
N GLY A 183 -10.69 4.22 20.35
CA GLY A 183 -10.92 2.82 19.96
C GLY A 183 -11.09 1.88 21.13
N ARG A 184 -10.21 1.99 22.13
CA ARG A 184 -10.21 1.12 23.32
C ARG A 184 -11.51 1.21 24.12
N PHE A 185 -12.21 2.34 24.04
CA PHE A 185 -13.45 2.60 24.75
C PHE A 185 -14.69 2.43 23.86
N GLY A 186 -14.53 2.04 22.59
CA GLY A 186 -15.65 1.92 21.65
C GLY A 186 -16.35 3.24 21.33
N THR A 187 -15.74 4.39 21.63
CA THR A 187 -16.35 5.73 21.47
C THR A 187 -15.90 6.43 20.18
N CYS A 188 -15.12 5.75 19.34
CA CYS A 188 -14.69 6.33 18.08
C CYS A 188 -15.89 6.53 17.15
N LYS A 189 -16.08 7.75 16.66
CA LYS A 189 -17.11 8.07 15.64
C LYS A 189 -16.76 7.53 14.25
N ARG A 190 -15.67 6.78 14.12
CA ARG A 190 -15.15 6.22 12.87
C ARG A 190 -15.03 4.71 12.99
N ALA A 191 -15.20 4.04 11.86
CA ALA A 191 -15.20 2.60 11.77
C ALA A 191 -13.79 2.04 12.00
N HIS A 192 -13.70 1.05 12.89
CA HIS A 192 -12.49 0.26 13.17
C HIS A 192 -12.57 -1.13 12.53
N VAL A 193 -13.68 -1.40 11.85
CA VAL A 193 -13.90 -2.60 11.03
C VAL A 193 -14.41 -2.14 9.68
N VAL A 194 -14.26 -2.99 8.68
CA VAL A 194 -14.80 -2.72 7.34
C VAL A 194 -16.32 -2.68 7.45
N ASP A 195 -16.90 -1.50 7.24
CA ASP A 195 -18.34 -1.33 7.24
C ASP A 195 -18.97 -1.86 5.94
N ALA A 196 -20.30 -1.83 5.84
CA ALA A 196 -21.01 -2.28 4.63
C ALA A 196 -20.55 -1.55 3.35
N HIS A 197 -20.11 -0.29 3.49
CA HIS A 197 -19.54 0.50 2.40
C HIS A 197 -18.18 -0.06 1.95
N GLY A 198 -17.28 -0.32 2.89
CA GLY A 198 -16.01 -0.98 2.64
C GLY A 198 -16.19 -2.38 2.04
N VAL A 199 -17.15 -3.18 2.53
CA VAL A 199 -17.45 -4.50 1.97
C VAL A 199 -17.86 -4.38 0.50
N LYS A 200 -18.65 -3.37 0.12
CA LYS A 200 -19.00 -3.12 -1.28
C LYS A 200 -17.77 -2.79 -2.14
N ILE A 201 -16.84 -1.98 -1.61
CA ILE A 201 -15.58 -1.65 -2.29
C ILE A 201 -14.68 -2.89 -2.44
N PHE A 202 -14.58 -3.72 -1.40
CA PHE A 202 -13.66 -4.86 -1.33
C PHE A 202 -14.27 -6.22 -1.73
N LYS A 203 -15.57 -6.27 -2.06
CA LYS A 203 -16.21 -7.49 -2.60
C LYS A 203 -15.43 -8.06 -3.79
N GLU A 204 -14.72 -7.20 -4.51
CA GLU A 204 -13.94 -7.54 -5.68
C GLU A 204 -12.42 -7.65 -5.40
N TYR A 205 -11.97 -7.70 -4.15
CA TYR A 205 -10.55 -7.79 -3.81
C TYR A 205 -10.26 -9.12 -3.10
N LYS A 206 -10.26 -10.21 -3.87
CA LYS A 206 -10.16 -11.57 -3.32
C LYS A 206 -8.77 -11.95 -2.82
N ASN A 207 -7.74 -11.27 -3.33
CA ASN A 207 -6.35 -11.54 -2.93
C ASN A 207 -5.94 -10.77 -1.67
N ILE A 208 -6.84 -9.97 -1.06
CA ILE A 208 -6.60 -9.32 0.23
C ILE A 208 -7.23 -10.17 1.33
N THR A 209 -6.40 -10.83 2.12
CA THR A 209 -6.84 -11.65 3.26
C THR A 209 -7.06 -10.83 4.53
N ASN A 210 -6.25 -9.79 4.74
CA ASN A 210 -6.35 -8.90 5.90
C ASN A 210 -6.25 -7.42 5.48
N LEU A 211 -7.40 -6.76 5.38
CA LEU A 211 -7.49 -5.36 4.97
C LEU A 211 -6.79 -4.42 5.95
N TYR A 212 -6.93 -4.70 7.26
CA TYR A 212 -6.32 -3.88 8.31
C TYR A 212 -4.80 -3.86 8.16
N THR A 213 -4.17 -5.03 8.10
CA THR A 213 -2.72 -5.16 7.97
C THR A 213 -2.23 -4.53 6.67
N THR A 214 -2.91 -4.78 5.55
CA THR A 214 -2.52 -4.23 4.25
C THR A 214 -2.54 -2.70 4.24
N TYR A 215 -3.59 -2.07 4.75
CA TYR A 215 -3.67 -0.60 4.83
C TYR A 215 -2.74 0.00 5.88
N ARG A 216 -2.52 -0.70 7.00
CA ARG A 216 -1.53 -0.30 8.00
C ARG A 216 -0.13 -0.26 7.38
N ASN A 217 0.24 -1.30 6.63
CA ASN A 217 1.51 -1.36 5.90
C ASN A 217 1.65 -0.22 4.88
N ILE A 218 0.60 0.03 4.07
CA ILE A 218 0.58 1.16 3.12
C ILE A 218 0.87 2.49 3.83
N LEU A 219 0.25 2.75 4.98
CA LEU A 219 0.44 4.01 5.70
C LEU A 219 1.88 4.18 6.21
N PHE A 220 2.49 3.12 6.74
CA PHE A 220 3.88 3.17 7.21
C PHE A 220 4.85 3.37 6.04
N LEU A 221 4.62 2.68 4.92
CA LEU A 221 5.41 2.86 3.69
C LEU A 221 5.24 4.27 3.08
N GLN A 222 4.06 4.88 3.16
CA GLN A 222 3.79 6.25 2.68
C GLN A 222 4.43 7.34 3.54
N ASN A 223 4.37 7.21 4.87
CA ASN A 223 4.96 8.19 5.78
C ASN A 223 6.49 8.22 5.63
N TYR A 224 7.13 7.09 5.30
CA TYR A 224 8.54 7.04 4.95
C TYR A 224 8.86 7.86 3.70
N GLN A 225 8.05 7.76 2.63
CA GLN A 225 8.28 8.55 1.41
C GLN A 225 8.03 10.05 1.56
N ARG A 226 7.44 10.49 2.69
CA ARG A 226 7.25 11.91 3.02
C ARG A 226 8.26 12.44 4.03
N ARG A 227 9.17 11.63 4.60
CA ARG A 227 10.28 12.14 5.40
C ARG A 227 11.25 12.84 4.45
N PRO A 228 11.39 14.17 4.48
CA PRO A 228 12.48 14.82 3.77
C PRO A 228 13.78 14.40 4.46
N ALA A 229 14.85 14.23 3.70
CA ALA A 229 16.21 14.04 4.20
C ALA A 229 16.74 15.18 5.11
N ALA A 230 15.87 16.13 5.50
CA ALA A 230 16.17 17.32 6.28
C ALA A 230 16.19 17.09 7.81
N GLU A 231 15.75 15.94 8.33
CA GLU A 231 15.87 15.63 9.77
C GLU A 231 17.31 15.19 10.18
N ALA A 232 18.28 15.24 9.25
CA ALA A 232 19.70 14.97 9.52
C ALA A 232 20.52 16.22 9.90
N SER A 233 19.95 17.42 9.88
CA SER A 233 20.62 18.64 10.35
C SER A 233 19.75 19.32 11.42
N GLY A 234 20.11 19.07 12.68
CA GLY A 234 19.43 19.68 13.82
C GLY A 234 19.68 21.18 13.88
N GLU A 235 18.62 21.96 13.66
CA GLU A 235 18.50 23.32 14.18
C GLU A 235 17.04 23.56 14.59
N LYS A 236 16.82 23.91 15.86
CA LYS A 236 15.50 24.31 16.38
C LYS A 236 15.13 25.68 15.81
N PRO A 237 13.92 25.91 15.28
CA PRO A 237 13.46 27.25 15.01
C PRO A 237 12.97 27.93 16.30
N THR A 238 13.58 29.07 16.62
CA THR A 238 13.12 30.04 17.62
C THR A 238 11.91 30.84 17.10
N PRO A 239 11.04 31.37 17.98
CA PRO A 239 9.82 32.07 17.59
C PRO A 239 10.05 33.57 17.45
N SER A 240 9.73 34.14 16.28
CA SER A 240 9.48 35.57 16.07
C SER A 240 8.95 35.76 14.64
N SER A 241 8.12 36.73 14.30
CA SER A 241 7.19 37.60 15.00
C SER A 241 6.33 38.19 13.87
N LYS A 242 5.14 38.67 14.20
CA LYS A 242 4.15 39.19 13.25
C LYS A 242 4.73 40.28 12.34
N THR A 243 4.43 40.21 11.04
CA THR A 243 4.28 41.43 10.24
C THR A 243 3.27 41.22 9.13
N THR A 244 2.25 42.07 9.19
CA THR A 244 1.16 42.28 8.24
C THR A 244 1.69 42.85 6.93
N ALA A 245 1.29 42.29 5.80
CA ALA A 245 1.23 43.03 4.54
C ALA A 245 0.11 42.48 3.65
N SER A 246 -0.72 43.41 3.22
CA SER A 246 -2.01 43.34 2.54
C SER A 246 -1.98 42.80 1.11
N LEU A 247 -3.09 42.12 0.73
CA LEU A 247 -3.47 41.81 -0.64
C LEU A 247 -3.72 43.07 -1.49
N PRO A 248 -3.53 42.99 -2.82
CA PRO A 248 -4.45 43.61 -3.76
C PRO A 248 -5.40 42.57 -4.37
N LYS A 249 -6.69 42.92 -4.32
CA LYS A 249 -7.78 42.29 -5.07
C LYS A 249 -7.53 42.41 -6.57
N GLN A 250 -7.72 41.33 -7.33
CA GLN A 250 -8.17 41.42 -8.72
C GLN A 250 -9.23 40.36 -9.03
N THR A 251 -10.14 40.81 -9.87
CA THR A 251 -11.50 40.35 -10.18
C THR A 251 -11.56 39.11 -11.06
N ALA A 252 -12.71 38.44 -10.97
CA ALA A 252 -13.09 37.20 -11.62
C ALA A 252 -13.05 37.24 -13.16
N GLN A 253 -12.73 36.09 -13.76
CA GLN A 253 -13.39 35.64 -14.98
C GLN A 253 -13.52 34.11 -14.99
N ALA A 254 -14.77 33.67 -15.22
CA ALA A 254 -15.20 32.30 -15.27
C ALA A 254 -14.86 31.69 -16.66
N GLY A 255 -14.33 30.47 -16.65
CA GLY A 255 -14.16 29.64 -17.84
C GLY A 255 -14.41 28.19 -17.45
N GLY A 256 -15.66 27.75 -17.54
CA GLY A 256 -16.08 26.38 -17.29
C GLY A 256 -15.62 25.44 -18.40
N GLY A 257 -14.99 24.32 -18.01
CA GLY A 257 -14.64 23.20 -18.87
C GLY A 257 -15.08 21.91 -18.21
N ASP A 258 -16.33 21.53 -18.48
CA ASP A 258 -17.04 20.38 -17.92
C ASP A 258 -16.61 19.10 -18.66
N VAL A 259 -15.77 18.25 -18.05
CA VAL A 259 -15.42 16.94 -18.61
C VAL A 259 -16.49 15.94 -18.21
N ARG A 260 -17.54 15.90 -19.03
CA ARG A 260 -18.67 14.96 -18.93
C ARG A 260 -18.22 13.57 -19.35
N CYS A 261 -17.99 12.67 -18.39
CA CYS A 261 -17.82 11.24 -18.67
C CYS A 261 -19.16 10.64 -19.13
N HIS A 262 -19.31 10.42 -20.43
CA HIS A 262 -20.45 9.72 -21.01
C HIS A 262 -20.50 8.27 -20.49
N ALA A 263 -21.59 7.94 -19.81
CA ALA A 263 -21.94 6.57 -19.46
C ALA A 263 -22.27 5.79 -20.75
N LEU A 264 -21.47 4.76 -21.04
CA LEU A 264 -21.79 3.79 -22.10
C LEU A 264 -23.03 2.98 -21.65
N LYS A 265 -24.11 3.06 -22.44
CA LYS A 265 -25.30 2.21 -22.30
C LYS A 265 -24.92 0.73 -22.52
N PRO A 266 -25.53 -0.21 -21.77
CA PRO A 266 -25.38 -1.64 -22.06
C PRO A 266 -26.09 -2.02 -23.37
N PRO A 267 -25.62 -3.04 -24.11
CA PRO A 267 -26.24 -3.46 -25.36
C PRO A 267 -27.61 -4.10 -25.11
N GLY A 268 -28.59 -3.68 -25.91
CA GLY A 268 -29.97 -4.15 -25.87
C GLY A 268 -30.10 -5.63 -26.23
N LYS A 269 -30.99 -6.32 -25.51
CA LYS A 269 -31.40 -7.69 -25.81
C LYS A 269 -32.11 -7.73 -27.17
N ARG A 270 -31.64 -8.57 -28.08
CA ARG A 270 -32.36 -8.93 -29.31
C ARG A 270 -33.60 -9.75 -28.92
N ALA A 271 -34.74 -9.36 -29.47
CA ALA A 271 -35.96 -10.15 -29.42
C ALA A 271 -35.84 -11.31 -30.42
N ASP A 272 -35.99 -12.54 -29.95
CA ASP A 272 -36.24 -13.71 -30.79
C ASP A 272 -37.68 -13.65 -31.28
N ALA A 273 -37.84 -13.51 -32.59
CA ALA A 273 -39.07 -13.86 -33.28
C ALA A 273 -39.05 -15.37 -33.54
N LYS A 274 -40.04 -16.09 -33.00
CA LYS A 274 -40.38 -17.42 -33.50
C LYS A 274 -41.86 -17.48 -33.88
N LYS A 275 -42.00 -17.88 -35.14
CA LYS A 275 -43.16 -18.45 -35.82
C LYS A 275 -43.73 -19.63 -35.05
#